data_AF-A0A0M4DBU2-F1
#
_entry.id   AF-A0A0M4DBU2-F1
#
_cell.length_a   1.000
_cell.length_b   1.000
_cell.length_c   1.000
_cell.angle_alpha   90.00
_cell.angle_beta   90.00
_cell.angle_gamma   90.00
#
_symmetry.space_group_name_H-M   'P 1'
#
loop_
_entity.id
_entity.type
_entity.pdbx_description
1 polymer ?
#
loop_
_entity_poly.entity_id
_entity_poly.type
_entity_poly.pdbx_seq_one_letter_code
_entity_poly.pdbx_strand_id
1 'polypeptide(L)'
;MLLEAVGNGGPRGMVIAPPRVTSAGNRTRLTAFFGHLRFFLLRCSRLPAVPLRFRGSKGVLNKEKVNDQRLWRQLVGALVQELRGVSAAERAWMEEGLAEIARIQEAIHVLFEKGGGKSHCRSCGGACCDRGKYYPTLVNILPYLLEGGRPPEPDFSSSCPFLHRQSCLLPPPRRPFICITFFCEPTLQGLSAGDRTLYLALEKELRSRYQVFDGRYAGSSPGGLLNRGPALGDRPLLGRC
;
A
#
# COMPACT_ATOMS: atom_id res chain seq x y z
N MET A 1 38.82 34.15 62.12
CA MET A 1 39.85 33.47 61.31
C MET A 1 39.14 32.71 60.21
N LEU A 2 39.46 33.08 58.97
CA LEU A 2 39.07 32.53 57.67
C LEU A 2 38.56 31.08 57.61
N LEU A 3 37.44 30.84 56.91
CA LEU A 3 37.45 30.34 55.52
C LEU A 3 36.02 30.24 54.95
N GLU A 4 35.85 30.88 53.78
CA GLU A 4 34.72 30.70 52.87
C GLU A 4 34.73 29.30 52.24
N ALA A 5 33.56 28.75 51.96
CA ALA A 5 33.39 27.80 50.85
C ALA A 5 31.95 27.85 50.34
N VAL A 6 31.80 28.47 49.16
CA VAL A 6 30.64 28.44 48.28
C VAL A 6 30.46 27.02 47.73
N GLY A 7 29.24 26.48 47.82
CA GLY A 7 28.91 25.14 47.29
C GLY A 7 27.48 25.08 46.75
N ASN A 8 27.20 25.83 45.68
CA ASN A 8 25.95 25.74 44.92
C ASN A 8 26.01 24.50 43.99
N GLY A 9 25.52 23.36 44.47
CA GLY A 9 25.48 22.10 43.74
C GLY A 9 24.05 21.60 43.53
N GLY A 10 23.29 22.23 42.64
CA GLY A 10 22.01 21.69 42.17
C GLY A 10 22.22 20.47 41.26
N PRO A 11 21.43 19.39 41.36
CA PRO A 11 21.54 18.26 40.45
C PRO A 11 21.10 18.69 39.04
N ARG A 12 22.05 18.66 38.11
CA ARG A 12 21.78 18.75 36.67
C ARG A 12 20.98 17.53 36.25
N GLY A 13 19.68 17.73 36.03
CA GLY A 13 18.83 16.73 35.37
C GLY A 13 19.41 16.38 34.01
N MET A 14 19.86 15.13 33.90
CA MET A 14 20.40 14.54 32.69
C MET A 14 19.29 14.44 31.65
N VAL A 15 19.32 15.29 30.63
CA VAL A 15 18.48 15.12 29.43
C VAL A 15 19.01 13.89 28.69
N ILE A 16 18.37 12.74 28.90
CA ILE A 16 18.60 11.54 28.10
C ILE A 16 18.02 11.82 26.72
N ALA A 17 18.89 12.13 25.76
CA ALA A 17 18.52 12.15 24.36
C ALA A 17 18.04 10.74 23.95
N PRO A 18 16.90 10.61 23.23
CA PRO A 18 16.46 9.31 22.75
C PRO A 18 17.51 8.73 21.78
N PRO A 19 17.74 7.41 21.79
CA PRO A 19 18.72 6.79 20.91
C PRO A 19 18.36 7.07 19.46
N ARG A 20 19.35 7.59 18.71
CA ARG A 20 19.30 7.63 17.24
C ARG A 20 19.13 6.21 16.74
N VAL A 21 17.93 5.88 16.25
CA VAL A 21 17.66 4.65 15.51
C VAL A 21 18.41 4.76 14.19
N THR A 22 19.62 4.18 14.13
CA THR A 22 20.36 4.04 12.89
C THR A 22 19.67 2.98 12.03
N SER A 23 19.52 3.28 10.74
CA SER A 23 18.83 2.49 9.70
C SER A 23 19.43 1.10 9.42
N ALA A 24 20.35 0.62 10.26
CA ALA A 24 21.08 -0.63 10.07
C ALA A 24 20.35 -1.86 10.66
N GLY A 25 19.43 -1.68 11.61
CA GLY A 25 18.73 -2.78 12.30
C GLY A 25 17.59 -3.46 11.52
N ASN A 26 17.17 -2.89 10.38
CA ASN A 26 16.00 -3.37 9.63
C ASN A 26 16.33 -4.37 8.50
N ARG A 27 17.60 -4.77 8.33
CA ARG A 27 18.02 -5.63 7.21
C ARG A 27 17.75 -7.12 7.40
N THR A 28 17.44 -7.59 8.61
CA THR A 28 17.34 -9.04 8.90
C THR A 28 15.91 -9.56 9.08
N ARG A 29 14.85 -8.75 8.89
CA ARG A 29 13.44 -9.19 9.02
C ARG A 29 12.57 -8.94 7.79
N LEU A 30 13.19 -8.91 6.61
CA LEU A 30 12.51 -8.80 5.31
C LEU A 30 12.26 -10.15 4.62
N THR A 31 12.68 -11.27 5.22
CA THR A 31 12.51 -12.61 4.65
C THR A 31 11.05 -13.07 4.60
N ALA A 32 10.18 -12.56 5.48
CA ALA A 32 8.73 -12.80 5.39
C ALA A 32 8.06 -12.04 4.21
N PHE A 33 8.68 -10.97 3.69
CA PHE A 33 8.11 -10.14 2.63
C PHE A 33 8.25 -10.78 1.23
N PHE A 34 9.27 -11.64 1.02
CA PHE A 34 9.56 -12.24 -0.28
C PHE A 34 8.74 -13.50 -0.61
N GLY A 35 8.11 -14.15 0.39
CA GLY A 35 7.19 -15.26 0.14
C GLY A 35 5.92 -14.86 -0.61
N HIS A 36 5.47 -13.61 -0.45
CA HIS A 36 4.18 -13.14 -0.97
C HIS A 36 4.18 -12.73 -2.46
N LEU A 37 5.34 -12.44 -3.06
CA LEU A 37 5.45 -12.07 -4.48
C LEU A 37 5.65 -13.26 -5.43
N ARG A 38 6.13 -14.41 -4.94
CA ARG A 38 6.61 -15.50 -5.81
C ARG A 38 5.49 -16.36 -6.42
N PHE A 39 4.26 -16.26 -5.91
CA PHE A 39 3.14 -17.13 -6.33
C PHE A 39 2.25 -16.54 -7.44
N PHE A 40 2.43 -15.27 -7.82
CA PHE A 40 1.54 -14.56 -8.75
C PHE A 40 1.95 -14.62 -10.23
N LEU A 41 3.05 -15.29 -10.58
CA LEU A 41 3.69 -15.14 -11.89
C LEU A 41 3.17 -16.03 -13.03
N LEU A 42 2.09 -16.81 -12.85
CA LEU A 42 1.80 -17.93 -13.77
C LEU A 42 0.48 -17.90 -14.55
N ARG A 43 -0.29 -16.81 -14.61
CA ARG A 43 -1.56 -16.83 -15.39
C ARG A 43 -1.79 -15.76 -16.45
N CYS A 44 -0.90 -14.78 -16.61
CA CYS A 44 -1.02 -13.80 -17.72
C CYS A 44 0.32 -13.29 -18.25
N SER A 45 1.35 -14.13 -18.19
CA SER A 45 2.74 -13.82 -18.54
C SER A 45 3.05 -14.23 -19.99
N ARG A 46 2.58 -13.43 -20.96
CA ARG A 46 3.22 -13.28 -22.28
C ARG A 46 3.66 -11.83 -22.52
N LEU A 47 4.20 -11.19 -21.49
CA LEU A 47 4.81 -9.87 -21.62
C LEU A 47 6.26 -9.94 -21.10
N PRO A 48 7.25 -9.38 -21.83
CA PRO A 48 8.65 -9.50 -21.46
C PRO A 48 8.94 -8.77 -20.14
N ALA A 49 9.77 -9.38 -19.30
CA ALA A 49 10.24 -8.81 -18.05
C ALA A 49 11.10 -7.56 -18.34
N VAL A 50 10.69 -6.40 -17.82
CA VAL A 50 11.47 -5.15 -17.92
C VAL A 50 12.46 -5.09 -16.75
N PRO A 51 13.78 -4.91 -16.99
CA PRO A 51 14.75 -4.79 -15.92
C PRO A 51 14.70 -3.41 -15.27
N LEU A 52 14.47 -3.38 -13.95
CA LEU A 52 14.60 -2.18 -13.11
C LEU A 52 16.08 -1.79 -13.00
N ARG A 53 16.52 -0.72 -13.69
CA ARG A 53 17.81 -0.05 -13.44
C ARG A 53 17.59 1.25 -12.69
N PHE A 54 18.04 1.30 -11.43
CA PHE A 54 18.14 2.53 -10.64
C PHE A 54 19.51 3.19 -10.86
N ARG A 55 19.55 4.42 -11.38
CA ARG A 55 20.73 5.30 -11.32
C ARG A 55 20.25 6.70 -10.93
N GLY A 56 20.53 7.10 -9.69
CA GLY A 56 20.00 8.34 -9.10
C GLY A 56 20.81 9.58 -9.47
N SER A 57 20.19 10.49 -10.21
CA SER A 57 20.62 11.89 -10.38
C SER A 57 19.42 12.79 -10.10
N LYS A 58 19.57 13.90 -9.36
CA LYS A 58 18.44 14.77 -8.94
C LYS A 58 17.55 15.25 -10.11
N GLY A 59 18.10 15.44 -11.31
CA GLY A 59 17.33 15.79 -12.52
C GLY A 59 16.54 14.64 -13.15
N VAL A 60 16.90 13.38 -12.89
CA VAL A 60 16.17 12.18 -13.35
C VAL A 60 14.96 11.91 -12.46
N LEU A 61 15.11 12.09 -11.14
CA LEU A 61 14.04 11.89 -10.16
C LEU A 61 12.86 12.84 -10.37
N ASN A 62 13.10 14.11 -10.72
CA ASN A 62 12.00 15.04 -11.03
C ASN A 62 11.28 14.71 -12.34
N LYS A 63 12.00 14.20 -13.35
CA LYS A 63 11.37 13.73 -14.60
C LYS A 63 10.53 12.47 -14.38
N GLU A 64 10.99 11.56 -13.53
CA GLU A 64 10.26 10.35 -13.16
C GLU A 64 8.95 10.68 -12.43
N LYS A 65 8.97 11.60 -11.46
CA LYS A 65 7.77 12.04 -10.73
C LYS A 65 6.72 12.70 -11.63
N VAL A 66 7.15 13.58 -12.53
CA VAL A 66 6.25 14.22 -13.51
C VAL A 66 5.66 13.19 -14.46
N ASN A 67 6.41 12.13 -14.77
CA ASN A 67 5.94 11.01 -15.58
C ASN A 67 4.89 10.17 -14.83
N ASP A 68 5.10 9.87 -13.54
CA ASP A 68 4.15 9.09 -12.74
C ASP A 68 2.79 9.80 -12.59
N GLN A 69 2.78 11.12 -12.35
CA GLN A 69 1.54 11.89 -12.24
C GLN A 69 0.74 11.82 -13.56
N ARG A 70 1.44 11.99 -14.69
CA ARG A 70 0.83 11.92 -16.02
C ARG A 70 0.30 10.51 -16.29
N LEU A 71 1.10 9.49 -16.02
CA LEU A 71 0.73 8.10 -16.20
C LEU A 71 -0.49 7.73 -15.35
N TRP A 72 -0.54 8.15 -14.09
CA TRP A 72 -1.71 7.95 -13.22
C TRP A 72 -2.99 8.51 -13.85
N ARG A 73 -2.96 9.79 -14.27
CA ARG A 73 -4.12 10.44 -14.90
C ARG A 73 -4.53 9.76 -16.20
N GLN A 74 -3.56 9.32 -17.00
CA GLN A 74 -3.82 8.58 -18.24
C GLN A 74 -4.53 7.25 -17.95
N LEU A 75 -4.04 6.46 -16.99
CA LEU A 75 -4.61 5.17 -16.63
C LEU A 75 -6.01 5.32 -16.02
N VAL A 76 -6.21 6.26 -15.11
CA VAL A 76 -7.54 6.55 -14.54
C VAL A 76 -8.50 7.06 -15.64
N GLY A 77 -8.03 7.92 -16.54
CA GLY A 77 -8.81 8.40 -17.68
C GLY A 77 -9.22 7.28 -18.64
N ALA A 78 -8.31 6.35 -18.94
CA ALA A 78 -8.60 5.16 -19.73
C ALA A 78 -9.67 4.30 -19.07
N LEU A 79 -9.56 4.03 -17.76
CA LEU A 79 -10.58 3.27 -17.02
C LEU A 79 -11.96 3.91 -17.07
N VAL A 80 -12.03 5.24 -16.96
CA VAL A 80 -13.30 5.96 -17.10
C VAL A 80 -13.92 5.74 -18.48
N GLN A 81 -13.12 5.72 -19.55
CA GLN A 81 -13.64 5.45 -20.90
C GLN A 81 -14.07 3.99 -21.06
N GLU A 82 -13.23 3.05 -20.60
CA GLU A 82 -13.53 1.62 -20.71
C GLU A 82 -14.81 1.25 -19.93
N LEU A 83 -15.02 1.81 -18.74
CA LEU A 83 -16.22 1.59 -17.93
C LEU A 83 -17.52 2.03 -18.59
N ARG A 84 -17.48 3.01 -19.50
CA ARG A 84 -18.69 3.45 -20.25
C ARG A 84 -19.22 2.37 -21.19
N GLY A 85 -18.34 1.48 -21.67
CA GLY A 85 -18.69 0.40 -22.58
C GLY A 85 -19.01 -0.92 -21.89
N VAL A 86 -18.95 -0.98 -20.55
CA VAL A 86 -19.19 -2.20 -19.78
C VAL A 86 -20.70 -2.50 -19.72
N SER A 87 -21.08 -3.76 -19.94
CA SER A 87 -22.48 -4.18 -19.85
C SER A 87 -22.99 -4.11 -18.41
N ALA A 88 -24.31 -3.99 -18.23
CA ALA A 88 -24.92 -3.96 -16.89
C ALA A 88 -24.57 -5.20 -16.05
N ALA A 89 -24.55 -6.39 -16.67
CA ALA A 89 -24.18 -7.64 -16.00
C ALA A 89 -22.72 -7.62 -15.53
N GLU A 90 -21.82 -7.08 -16.34
CA GLU A 90 -20.41 -7.00 -15.98
C GLU A 90 -20.15 -5.95 -14.89
N ARG A 91 -20.89 -4.84 -14.94
CA ARG A 91 -20.88 -3.81 -13.88
C ARG A 91 -21.34 -4.39 -12.54
N ALA A 92 -22.46 -5.11 -12.53
CA ALA A 92 -22.97 -5.77 -11.33
C ALA A 92 -21.97 -6.79 -10.76
N TRP A 93 -21.31 -7.57 -11.63
CA TRP A 93 -20.26 -8.49 -11.22
C TRP A 93 -19.09 -7.77 -10.53
N MET A 94 -18.64 -6.62 -11.06
CA MET A 94 -17.60 -5.83 -10.42
C MET A 94 -18.06 -5.31 -9.06
N GLU A 95 -19.26 -4.74 -8.99
CA GLU A 95 -19.80 -4.14 -7.76
C GLU A 95 -19.92 -5.19 -6.64
N GLU A 96 -20.45 -6.37 -6.93
CA GLU A 96 -20.54 -7.47 -5.97
C GLU A 96 -19.17 -7.92 -5.48
N GLY A 97 -18.24 -8.17 -6.41
CA GLY A 97 -16.88 -8.59 -6.06
C GLY A 97 -16.10 -7.55 -5.25
N LEU A 98 -16.27 -6.27 -5.56
CA LEU A 98 -15.61 -5.17 -4.87
C LEU A 98 -16.23 -4.91 -3.49
N ALA A 99 -17.56 -5.08 -3.33
CA ALA A 99 -18.22 -5.00 -2.04
C ALA A 99 -17.71 -6.07 -1.07
N GLU A 100 -17.50 -7.29 -1.55
CA GLU A 100 -16.93 -8.37 -0.74
C GLU A 100 -15.47 -8.08 -0.34
N ILE A 101 -14.67 -7.56 -1.26
CA ILE A 101 -13.31 -7.10 -0.96
C ILE A 101 -13.32 -6.02 0.12
N ALA A 102 -14.19 -5.01 0.00
CA ALA A 102 -14.31 -3.93 0.97
C ALA A 102 -14.66 -4.46 2.37
N ARG A 103 -15.63 -5.37 2.47
CA ARG A 103 -16.03 -6.01 3.73
C ARG A 103 -14.86 -6.74 4.41
N ILE A 104 -14.10 -7.52 3.65
CA ILE A 104 -12.93 -8.24 4.18
C ILE A 104 -11.85 -7.25 4.64
N GLN A 105 -11.61 -6.18 3.87
CA GLN A 105 -10.63 -5.16 4.22
C GLN A 105 -10.99 -4.39 5.50
N GLU A 106 -12.28 -4.11 5.72
CA GLU A 106 -12.76 -3.53 6.98
C GLU A 106 -12.55 -4.48 8.15
N ALA A 107 -12.87 -5.77 7.99
CA ALA A 107 -12.64 -6.77 9.03
C ALA A 107 -11.15 -6.90 9.40
N ILE A 108 -10.26 -6.90 8.40
CA ILE A 108 -8.81 -6.86 8.63
C ILE A 108 -8.41 -5.56 9.34
N HIS A 109 -9.00 -4.43 8.97
CA HIS A 109 -8.70 -3.16 9.63
C HIS A 109 -9.07 -3.14 11.11
N VAL A 110 -10.21 -3.74 11.48
CA VAL A 110 -10.62 -3.90 12.89
C VAL A 110 -9.56 -4.69 13.66
N LEU A 111 -9.01 -5.77 13.08
CA LEU A 111 -7.92 -6.52 13.70
C LEU A 111 -6.65 -5.68 13.82
N PHE A 112 -6.32 -4.89 12.79
CA PHE A 112 -5.19 -3.97 12.85
C PHE A 112 -5.32 -2.96 14.01
N GLU A 113 -6.53 -2.44 14.25
CA GLU A 113 -6.80 -1.54 15.38
C GLU A 113 -6.70 -2.26 16.72
N LYS A 114 -7.28 -3.46 16.85
CA LYS A 114 -7.16 -4.29 18.07
C LYS A 114 -5.71 -4.57 18.43
N GLY A 115 -4.87 -4.84 17.43
CA GLY A 115 -3.43 -5.04 17.61
C GLY A 115 -2.65 -3.75 17.90
N GLY A 116 -3.31 -2.60 18.12
CA GLY A 116 -2.62 -1.34 18.39
C GLY A 116 -1.99 -0.68 17.16
N GLY A 117 -2.39 -1.05 15.94
CA GLY A 117 -1.74 -0.60 14.71
C GLY A 117 -1.59 0.91 14.59
N LYS A 118 -2.58 1.70 15.02
CA LYS A 118 -2.51 3.18 15.01
C LYS A 118 -1.37 3.73 15.90
N SER A 119 -1.20 3.19 17.10
CA SER A 119 -0.13 3.66 18.01
C SER A 119 1.24 3.26 17.49
N HIS A 120 1.38 2.03 16.97
CA HIS A 120 2.62 1.56 16.36
C HIS A 120 3.02 2.36 15.12
N CYS A 121 2.07 2.67 14.22
CA CYS A 121 2.34 3.51 13.05
C CYS A 121 2.82 4.91 13.43
N ARG A 122 2.21 5.55 14.44
CA ARG A 122 2.67 6.84 14.96
C ARG A 122 4.09 6.75 15.51
N SER A 123 4.40 5.67 16.23
CA SER A 123 5.73 5.47 16.81
C SER A 123 6.82 5.22 15.76
N CYS A 124 6.52 4.53 14.66
CA CYS A 124 7.50 4.22 13.61
C CYS A 124 7.49 5.20 12.44
N GLY A 125 6.66 6.24 12.50
CA GLY A 125 6.50 7.22 11.42
C GLY A 125 5.93 6.63 10.12
N GLY A 126 5.28 5.47 10.17
CA GLY A 126 4.72 4.82 8.99
C GLY A 126 5.76 4.29 7.99
N ALA A 127 6.93 3.83 8.45
CA ALA A 127 8.00 3.31 7.59
C ALA A 127 7.56 2.24 6.56
N CYS A 128 6.49 1.48 6.85
CA CYS A 128 5.92 0.53 5.89
C CYS A 128 5.25 1.19 4.66
N CYS A 129 4.88 2.47 4.77
CA CYS A 129 4.24 3.22 3.69
C CYS A 129 5.22 3.64 2.58
N ASP A 130 6.54 3.66 2.82
CA ASP A 130 7.53 4.16 1.84
C ASP A 130 7.53 3.43 0.49
N ARG A 131 6.93 2.25 0.41
CA ARG A 131 6.78 1.46 -0.83
C ARG A 131 5.39 1.56 -1.46
N GLY A 132 4.52 2.41 -0.91
CA GLY A 132 3.11 2.51 -1.27
C GLY A 132 2.83 2.95 -2.71
N LYS A 133 3.80 3.58 -3.38
CA LYS A 133 3.68 4.08 -4.77
C LYS A 133 3.12 3.05 -5.74
N TYR A 134 3.60 1.81 -5.67
CA TYR A 134 3.29 0.78 -6.67
C TYR A 134 2.23 -0.23 -6.22
N TYR A 135 1.60 -0.03 -5.06
CA TYR A 135 0.64 -1.00 -4.53
C TYR A 135 -0.78 -0.88 -5.07
N PRO A 136 -1.33 0.31 -5.40
CA PRO A 136 -2.68 0.40 -5.95
C PRO A 136 -2.81 -0.41 -7.24
N THR A 137 -3.80 -1.30 -7.27
CA THR A 137 -4.18 -2.08 -8.45
C THR A 137 -5.52 -1.56 -8.99
N LEU A 138 -5.97 -2.13 -10.10
CA LEU A 138 -7.29 -1.87 -10.67
C LEU A 138 -8.43 -2.00 -9.63
N VAL A 139 -8.35 -3.02 -8.78
CA VAL A 139 -9.32 -3.31 -7.69
C VAL A 139 -9.48 -2.13 -6.73
N ASN A 140 -8.42 -1.35 -6.51
CA ASN A 140 -8.47 -0.21 -5.59
C ASN A 140 -9.11 1.05 -6.21
N ILE A 141 -9.15 1.12 -7.55
CA ILE A 141 -9.60 2.30 -8.30
C ILE A 141 -11.05 2.15 -8.74
N LEU A 142 -11.45 0.95 -9.17
CA LEU A 142 -12.80 0.67 -9.66
C LEU A 142 -13.93 1.11 -8.73
N PRO A 143 -13.88 0.89 -7.40
CA PRO A 143 -14.95 1.31 -6.50
C PRO A 143 -15.27 2.81 -6.63
N TYR A 144 -14.25 3.67 -6.68
CA TYR A 144 -14.45 5.12 -6.84
C TYR A 144 -15.18 5.46 -8.14
N LEU A 145 -14.82 4.79 -9.24
CA LEU A 145 -15.37 5.09 -10.56
C LEU A 145 -16.79 4.54 -10.73
N LEU A 146 -17.07 3.36 -10.17
CA LEU A 146 -18.40 2.75 -10.16
C LEU A 146 -19.39 3.55 -9.31
N GLU A 147 -18.93 4.16 -8.22
CA GLU A 147 -19.72 5.10 -7.41
C GLU A 147 -19.92 6.48 -8.08
N GLY A 148 -19.40 6.70 -9.28
CA GLY A 148 -19.45 7.98 -10.00
C GLY A 148 -18.48 9.04 -9.48
N GLY A 149 -17.58 8.67 -8.57
CA GLY A 149 -16.55 9.52 -8.00
C GLY A 149 -15.22 9.47 -8.75
N ARG A 150 -14.17 9.93 -8.06
CA ARG A 150 -12.77 9.85 -8.53
C ARG A 150 -11.88 9.32 -7.41
N PRO A 151 -10.86 8.49 -7.73
CA PRO A 151 -9.84 8.15 -6.74
C PRO A 151 -9.11 9.43 -6.28
N PRO A 152 -8.54 9.44 -5.06
CA PRO A 152 -7.76 10.57 -4.58
C PRO A 152 -6.56 10.81 -5.51
N GLU A 153 -6.22 12.08 -5.72
CA GLU A 153 -5.07 12.45 -6.53
C GLU A 153 -3.78 12.16 -5.72
N PRO A 154 -2.89 11.26 -6.18
CA PRO A 154 -1.64 10.96 -5.51
C PRO A 154 -0.65 12.12 -5.63
N ASP A 155 0.16 12.33 -4.58
CA ASP A 155 1.31 13.21 -4.60
C ASP A 155 2.61 12.40 -4.75
N PHE A 156 3.08 12.23 -5.99
CA PHE A 156 4.33 11.51 -6.26
C PHE A 156 5.59 12.25 -5.80
N SER A 157 5.48 13.44 -5.21
CA SER A 157 6.61 14.07 -4.54
C SER A 157 7.02 13.35 -3.24
N SER A 158 6.06 12.66 -2.61
CA SER A 158 6.19 11.90 -1.35
C SER A 158 6.62 10.44 -1.57
N SER A 159 7.13 9.76 -0.53
CA SER A 159 7.52 8.34 -0.61
C SER A 159 6.32 7.43 -0.84
N CYS A 160 5.25 7.65 -0.07
CA CYS A 160 3.92 7.13 -0.36
C CYS A 160 3.06 8.23 -0.96
N PRO A 161 2.62 8.11 -2.22
CA PRO A 161 1.80 9.14 -2.86
C PRO A 161 0.40 9.30 -2.25
N PHE A 162 -0.05 8.32 -1.45
CA PHE A 162 -1.35 8.31 -0.81
C PHE A 162 -1.29 8.61 0.69
N LEU A 163 -0.10 8.84 1.26
CA LEU A 163 0.02 9.18 2.67
C LEU A 163 -0.02 10.70 2.84
N HIS A 164 -1.10 11.20 3.43
CA HIS A 164 -1.21 12.60 3.83
C HIS A 164 -0.74 12.78 5.28
N ARG A 165 -0.54 14.04 5.71
CA ARG A 165 -0.02 14.39 7.05
C ARG A 165 -0.82 13.79 8.21
N GLN A 166 -2.11 13.56 8.02
CA GLN A 166 -3.03 13.11 9.07
C GLN A 166 -3.42 11.63 8.92
N SER A 167 -3.48 11.11 7.70
CA SER A 167 -3.92 9.75 7.40
C SER A 167 -3.64 9.36 5.95
N CYS A 168 -3.81 8.07 5.64
CA CYS A 168 -3.83 7.61 4.25
C CYS A 168 -5.09 8.14 3.54
N LEU A 169 -4.92 8.67 2.32
CA LEU A 169 -6.00 9.10 1.43
C LEU A 169 -6.87 7.94 0.97
N LEU A 170 -6.36 6.69 1.05
CA LEU A 170 -7.13 5.49 0.77
C LEU A 170 -7.76 4.98 2.09
N PRO A 171 -9.10 5.05 2.24
CA PRO A 171 -9.77 4.49 3.40
C PRO A 171 -9.60 2.97 3.42
N PRO A 172 -9.71 2.31 4.59
CA PRO A 172 -9.52 0.86 4.72
C PRO A 172 -10.15 -0.01 3.61
N PRO A 173 -11.44 0.14 3.23
CA PRO A 173 -12.08 -0.66 2.18
C PRO A 173 -11.56 -0.43 0.74
N ARG A 174 -10.59 0.48 0.56
CA ARG A 174 -9.98 0.79 -0.74
C ARG A 174 -8.46 0.74 -0.71
N ARG A 175 -7.87 0.29 0.40
CA ARG A 175 -6.42 0.18 0.51
C ARG A 175 -5.90 -0.96 -0.37
N PRO A 176 -4.70 -0.84 -0.94
CA PRO A 176 -4.06 -1.95 -1.63
C PRO A 176 -3.92 -3.18 -0.75
N PHE A 177 -3.94 -4.36 -1.35
CA PHE A 177 -3.79 -5.64 -0.67
C PHE A 177 -2.61 -5.64 0.33
N ILE A 178 -1.42 -5.22 -0.11
CA ILE A 178 -0.23 -5.15 0.76
C ILE A 178 -0.41 -4.14 1.89
N CYS A 179 -1.01 -2.98 1.61
CA CYS A 179 -1.21 -1.94 2.62
C CYS A 179 -2.18 -2.35 3.74
N ILE A 180 -3.20 -3.16 3.42
CA ILE A 180 -4.20 -3.58 4.40
C ILE A 180 -3.79 -4.85 5.15
N THR A 181 -3.03 -5.74 4.50
CA THR A 181 -2.57 -7.01 5.10
C THR A 181 -1.25 -6.90 5.83
N PHE A 182 -0.47 -5.84 5.66
CA PHE A 182 0.80 -5.72 6.37
C PHE A 182 0.57 -5.40 7.86
N PHE A 183 0.87 -6.38 8.73
CA PHE A 183 0.92 -6.19 10.18
C PHE A 183 2.40 -6.27 10.60
N CYS A 184 2.90 -5.24 11.28
CA CYS A 184 4.24 -5.32 11.86
C CYS A 184 4.23 -6.26 13.07
N GLU A 185 5.41 -6.73 13.47
CA GLU A 185 5.56 -7.67 14.59
C GLU A 185 4.84 -7.20 15.87
N PRO A 186 4.97 -5.92 16.32
CA PRO A 186 4.20 -5.43 17.47
C PRO A 186 2.68 -5.55 17.29
N THR A 187 2.16 -5.21 16.10
CA THR A 187 0.71 -5.33 15.83
C THR A 187 0.24 -6.77 15.90
N LEU A 188 1.01 -7.73 15.37
CA LEU A 188 0.69 -9.15 15.46
C LEU A 188 0.74 -9.66 16.90
N GLN A 189 1.73 -9.21 17.69
CA GLN A 189 1.85 -9.56 19.10
C GLN A 189 0.70 -9.02 19.94
N GLY A 190 0.14 -7.86 19.57
CA GLY A 190 -1.05 -7.28 20.21
C GLY A 190 -2.36 -8.05 19.97
N LEU A 191 -2.41 -8.99 19.02
CA LEU A 191 -3.58 -9.82 18.77
C LEU A 191 -3.67 -11.03 19.72
N SER A 192 -4.90 -11.43 20.05
CA SER A 192 -5.15 -12.73 20.66
C SER A 192 -4.86 -13.88 19.66
N ALA A 193 -4.73 -15.12 20.15
CA ALA A 193 -4.58 -16.28 19.26
C ALA A 193 -5.77 -16.44 18.30
N GLY A 194 -7.00 -16.20 18.78
CA GLY A 194 -8.21 -16.25 17.96
C GLY A 194 -8.22 -15.16 16.89
N ASP A 195 -7.85 -13.92 17.23
CA ASP A 195 -7.77 -12.82 16.27
C ASP A 195 -6.69 -13.07 15.20
N ARG A 196 -5.56 -13.70 15.55
CA ARG A 196 -4.52 -14.10 14.59
C ARG A 196 -5.04 -15.15 13.59
N THR A 197 -5.76 -16.16 14.08
CA THR A 197 -6.41 -17.17 13.22
C THR A 197 -7.41 -16.52 12.27
N LEU A 198 -8.25 -15.60 12.78
CA LEU A 198 -9.20 -14.86 11.97
C LEU A 198 -8.49 -13.97 10.92
N TYR A 199 -7.42 -13.27 11.31
CA TYR A 199 -6.61 -12.47 10.38
C TYR A 199 -6.08 -13.32 9.22
N LEU A 200 -5.51 -14.50 9.50
CA LEU A 200 -4.99 -15.40 8.46
C LEU A 200 -6.10 -15.91 7.53
N ALA A 201 -7.29 -16.21 8.06
CA ALA A 201 -8.42 -16.61 7.25
C ALA A 201 -8.89 -15.48 6.32
N LEU A 202 -9.04 -14.26 6.85
CA LEU A 202 -9.44 -13.07 6.08
C LEU A 202 -8.41 -12.67 5.03
N GLU A 203 -7.12 -12.75 5.35
CA GLU A 203 -6.03 -12.48 4.40
C GLU A 203 -6.08 -13.45 3.22
N LYS A 204 -6.23 -14.75 3.51
CA LYS A 204 -6.37 -15.80 2.49
C LYS A 204 -7.60 -15.56 1.61
N GLU A 205 -8.72 -15.18 2.21
CA GLU A 205 -9.94 -14.85 1.47
C GLU A 205 -9.74 -13.60 0.60
N LEU A 206 -9.17 -12.52 1.15
CA LEU A 206 -8.89 -11.30 0.38
C LEU A 206 -8.01 -11.60 -0.83
N ARG A 207 -6.99 -12.43 -0.63
CA ARG A 207 -6.06 -12.86 -1.69
C ARG A 207 -6.80 -13.59 -2.82
N SER A 208 -7.72 -14.49 -2.49
CA SER A 208 -8.50 -15.22 -3.50
C SER A 208 -9.40 -14.27 -4.29
N ARG A 209 -10.02 -13.27 -3.64
CA ARG A 209 -10.83 -12.25 -4.33
C ARG A 209 -10.00 -11.40 -5.29
N TYR A 210 -8.81 -10.96 -4.89
CA TYR A 210 -7.90 -10.24 -5.81
C TYR A 210 -7.47 -11.11 -7.00
N GLN A 211 -7.24 -12.41 -6.79
CA GLN A 211 -6.91 -13.36 -7.87
C GLN A 211 -8.05 -13.53 -8.88
N VAL A 212 -9.31 -13.45 -8.44
CA VAL A 212 -10.46 -13.49 -9.36
C VAL A 212 -10.45 -12.29 -10.30
N PHE A 213 -10.16 -11.09 -9.79
CA PHE A 213 -10.03 -9.89 -10.64
C PHE A 213 -8.80 -9.96 -11.56
N ASP A 214 -7.65 -10.43 -11.05
CA ASP A 214 -6.42 -10.62 -11.84
C ASP A 214 -6.61 -11.63 -12.98
N GLY A 215 -7.34 -12.72 -12.71
CA GLY A 215 -7.69 -13.70 -13.74
C GLY A 215 -8.70 -13.20 -14.76
N ARG A 216 -9.42 -12.10 -14.49
CA ARG A 216 -10.50 -11.59 -15.35
C ARG A 216 -10.10 -10.38 -16.19
N TYR A 217 -9.26 -9.48 -15.66
CA TYR A 217 -8.88 -8.24 -16.35
C TYR A 217 -7.37 -8.10 -16.48
N ALA A 218 -6.93 -7.70 -17.67
CA ALA A 218 -5.52 -7.54 -18.00
C ALA A 218 -4.81 -6.53 -17.08
N GLY A 219 -5.50 -5.51 -16.60
CA GLY A 219 -4.99 -4.46 -15.71
C GLY A 219 -4.97 -4.80 -14.21
N SER A 220 -5.56 -5.92 -13.79
CA SER A 220 -5.73 -6.27 -12.36
C SER A 220 -4.48 -6.86 -11.68
N SER A 221 -3.29 -6.67 -12.27
CA SER A 221 -2.07 -7.27 -11.76
C SER A 221 -1.77 -6.89 -10.30
N PRO A 222 -1.35 -7.85 -9.46
CA PRO A 222 -0.83 -7.60 -8.12
C PRO A 222 0.40 -6.68 -8.10
N GLY A 223 1.09 -6.54 -9.23
CA GLY A 223 2.22 -5.63 -9.39
C GLY A 223 1.85 -4.14 -9.38
N GLY A 224 0.56 -3.81 -9.34
CA GLY A 224 0.07 -2.44 -9.30
C GLY A 224 -0.14 -1.81 -10.67
N LEU A 225 -1.02 -0.81 -10.70
CA LEU A 225 -1.50 -0.17 -11.92
C LEU A 225 -0.40 0.59 -12.66
N LEU A 226 0.49 1.27 -11.93
CA LEU A 226 1.61 2.01 -12.53
C LEU A 226 2.66 1.12 -13.20
N ASN A 227 2.83 -0.12 -12.72
CA ASN A 227 3.71 -1.09 -13.35
C ASN A 227 3.00 -1.80 -14.50
N ARG A 228 1.71 -2.13 -14.31
CA ARG A 228 0.95 -2.94 -15.26
C ARG A 228 0.51 -2.16 -16.49
N GLY A 229 0.05 -0.92 -16.33
CA GLY A 229 -0.46 -0.08 -17.42
C GLY A 229 0.50 0.01 -18.61
N PRO A 230 1.75 0.46 -18.41
CA PRO A 230 2.74 0.53 -19.49
C PRO A 230 3.04 -0.83 -20.15
N ALA A 231 3.00 -1.92 -19.37
CA ALA A 231 3.26 -3.26 -19.89
C ALA A 231 2.14 -3.79 -20.81
N LEU A 232 0.94 -3.22 -20.76
CA LEU A 232 -0.19 -3.65 -21.58
C LEU A 232 -0.13 -3.12 -23.03
N GLY A 233 0.65 -2.06 -23.30
CA GLY A 233 0.63 -1.40 -24.60
C GLY A 233 -0.79 -0.91 -24.94
N ASP A 234 -1.31 -1.34 -26.09
CA ASP A 234 -2.65 -0.96 -26.57
C ASP A 234 -3.78 -1.81 -25.97
N ARG A 235 -3.47 -2.82 -25.14
CA ARG A 235 -4.51 -3.67 -24.52
C ARG A 235 -5.28 -2.87 -23.45
N PRO A 236 -6.62 -2.87 -23.48
CA PRO A 236 -7.44 -2.21 -22.46
C PRO A 236 -7.19 -2.77 -21.05
N LEU A 237 -7.32 -1.93 -20.03
CA LEU A 237 -7.15 -2.32 -18.62
C LEU A 237 -8.22 -3.33 -18.16
N LEU A 238 -9.46 -3.16 -18.62
CA LEU A 238 -10.60 -4.05 -18.46
C LEU A 238 -10.69 -5.10 -19.58
N GLY A 239 -9.68 -5.19 -20.44
CA GLY A 239 -9.58 -6.26 -21.43
C GLY A 239 -9.51 -7.62 -20.74
N ARG A 240 -10.28 -8.61 -21.25
CA ARG A 240 -10.29 -9.98 -20.71
C ARG A 240 -8.93 -10.62 -20.81
N CYS A 241 -8.50 -11.34 -19.76
CA CYS A 241 -7.26 -12.10 -19.70
C CYS A 241 -7.22 -13.24 -20.74
#